data_AF-A0A7S1G025-F1
#
_entry.id   AF-A0A7S1G025-F1
#
_cell.length_a   1.000
_cell.length_b   1.000
_cell.length_c   1.000
_cell.angle_alpha   90.00
_cell.angle_beta   90.00
_cell.angle_gamma   90.00
#
_symmetry.space_group_name_H-M   'P 1'
#
loop_
_entity.id
_entity.type
_entity.pdbx_description
1 polymer ?
#
loop_
_entity_poly.entity_id
_entity_poly.type
_entity_poly.pdbx_seq_one_letter_code
_entity_poly.pdbx_strand_id
1 'polypeptide(L)'
;PEEEDELHLFATAVNVETATTSTLQFSTIVDSGHTVSGMFGLTYYQKVDYVFAASLQVSSNIGPGQLRVLLQERLPMLGNITVEGTMNTFCNCSNAWTWKIIVWDAMDTLGTLITDGSSLLGEGVNITSIEITSDMSLLGGSFRILDPSTGQKSQD
;
A
#
# COMPACT_ATOMS: atom_id res chain seq x y z
N PRO A 1 -55.03 10.32 13.22
CA PRO A 1 -53.65 10.81 13.35
C PRO A 1 -52.71 9.70 12.88
N GLU A 2 -52.29 9.78 11.61
CA GLU A 2 -51.25 8.90 11.06
C GLU A 2 -49.91 9.43 11.56
N GLU A 3 -49.23 8.64 12.41
CA GLU A 3 -47.84 8.89 12.79
C GLU A 3 -46.96 8.32 11.68
N GLU A 4 -46.28 9.19 10.95
CA GLU A 4 -45.25 8.81 9.99
C GLU A 4 -44.06 8.24 10.77
N ASP A 5 -43.76 6.96 10.57
CA ASP A 5 -42.55 6.34 11.10
C ASP A 5 -41.32 6.95 10.42
N GLU A 6 -40.61 7.80 11.17
CA GLU A 6 -39.40 8.47 10.73
C GLU A 6 -38.24 7.45 10.68
N LEU A 7 -37.87 7.00 9.48
CA LEU A 7 -36.79 6.04 9.26
C LEU A 7 -35.43 6.76 9.35
N HIS A 8 -34.76 6.63 10.50
CA HIS A 8 -33.40 7.18 10.68
C HIS A 8 -32.36 6.28 9.99
N LEU A 9 -32.03 6.59 8.74
CA LEU A 9 -30.94 5.94 8.00
C LEU A 9 -29.58 6.52 8.45
N PHE A 10 -28.85 5.78 9.28
CA PHE A 10 -27.44 6.08 9.53
C PHE A 10 -26.61 5.56 8.35
N ALA A 11 -26.48 6.39 7.31
CA ALA A 11 -25.59 6.10 6.19
C ALA A 11 -24.15 6.48 6.58
N THR A 12 -23.34 5.48 6.90
CA THR A 12 -21.88 5.66 6.94
C THR A 12 -21.39 5.67 5.50
N ALA A 13 -20.95 6.82 5.00
CA ALA A 13 -20.32 6.92 3.69
C ALA A 13 -18.94 6.28 3.75
N VAL A 14 -18.86 4.99 3.42
CA VAL A 14 -17.57 4.30 3.21
C VAL A 14 -17.15 4.58 1.78
N ASN A 15 -15.99 5.22 1.59
CA ASN A 15 -15.39 5.31 0.26
C ASN A 15 -14.85 3.92 -0.09
N VAL A 16 -15.64 3.18 -0.86
CA VAL A 16 -15.37 1.79 -1.23
C VAL A 16 -14.01 1.64 -1.91
N GLU A 17 -13.57 2.60 -2.73
CA GLU A 17 -12.26 2.55 -3.40
C GLU A 17 -11.09 2.59 -2.41
N THR A 18 -11.20 3.39 -1.34
CA THR A 18 -10.19 3.42 -0.27
C THR A 18 -10.29 2.22 0.67
N ALA A 19 -11.46 1.60 0.77
CA ALA A 19 -11.71 0.46 1.64
C ALA A 19 -11.25 -0.87 1.02
N THR A 20 -11.09 -0.92 -0.31
CA THR A 20 -10.62 -2.10 -1.06
C THR A 20 -9.19 -1.96 -1.56
N THR A 21 -8.40 -0.99 -1.09
CA THR A 21 -7.02 -0.79 -1.52
C THR A 21 -6.03 -0.92 -0.36
N SER A 22 -4.91 -1.61 -0.60
CA SER A 22 -3.76 -1.62 0.30
C SER A 22 -2.67 -0.73 -0.26
N THR A 23 -2.13 0.18 0.55
CA THR A 23 -1.07 1.10 0.10
C THR A 23 0.24 0.81 0.82
N LEU A 24 1.27 0.49 0.04
CA LEU A 24 2.63 0.26 0.50
C LEU A 24 3.48 1.48 0.17
N GLN A 25 4.20 2.02 1.17
CA GLN A 25 5.04 3.20 0.99
C GLN A 25 6.48 2.93 1.44
N PHE A 26 7.45 3.43 0.67
CA PHE A 26 8.85 3.49 1.08
C PHE A 26 9.55 4.66 0.39
N SER A 27 10.69 5.07 0.93
CA SER A 27 11.44 6.21 0.41
C SER A 27 12.92 5.92 0.33
N THR A 28 13.58 6.50 -0.67
CA THR A 28 15.03 6.67 -0.70
C THR A 28 15.39 8.08 -0.22
N ILE A 29 16.48 8.17 0.53
CA ILE A 29 17.08 9.43 0.99
C ILE A 29 18.60 9.38 0.79
N VAL A 30 19.21 10.56 0.78
CA VAL A 30 20.66 10.77 0.71
C VAL A 30 20.96 12.12 1.35
N ASP A 31 22.21 12.36 1.73
CA ASP A 31 22.60 13.64 2.33
C ASP A 31 22.36 14.82 1.37
N SER A 32 22.22 16.02 1.96
CA SER A 32 21.95 17.22 1.18
C SER A 32 23.03 17.49 0.15
N GLY A 33 22.63 17.87 -1.07
CA GLY A 33 23.55 18.08 -2.19
C GLY A 33 24.05 16.80 -2.88
N HIS A 34 23.71 15.61 -2.38
CA HIS A 34 24.09 14.34 -2.98
C HIS A 34 22.97 13.74 -3.83
N THR A 35 23.32 12.72 -4.61
CA THR A 35 22.43 12.02 -5.54
C THR A 35 22.33 10.54 -5.17
N VAL A 36 21.11 10.00 -5.07
CA VAL A 36 20.91 8.55 -4.96
C VAL A 36 21.25 7.90 -6.31
N SER A 37 22.13 6.91 -6.32
CA SER A 37 22.51 6.12 -7.50
C SER A 37 22.53 4.62 -7.18
N GLY A 38 22.85 3.78 -8.17
CA GLY A 38 22.91 2.33 -7.98
C GLY A 38 21.55 1.65 -8.04
N MET A 39 21.38 0.57 -7.30
CA MET A 39 20.18 -0.27 -7.32
C MET A 39 19.66 -0.55 -5.91
N PHE A 40 18.36 -0.75 -5.79
CA PHE A 40 17.73 -1.27 -4.59
C PHE A 40 17.00 -2.58 -4.90
N GLY A 41 16.94 -3.47 -3.91
CA GLY A 41 16.21 -4.72 -3.98
C GLY A 41 14.77 -4.57 -3.49
N LEU A 42 13.85 -5.29 -4.14
CA LEU A 42 12.50 -5.52 -3.64
C LEU A 42 12.24 -7.03 -3.56
N THR A 43 11.95 -7.53 -2.37
CA THR A 43 11.63 -8.96 -2.14
C THR A 43 10.21 -9.10 -1.64
N TYR A 44 9.42 -10.00 -2.23
CA TYR A 44 8.05 -10.28 -1.80
C TYR A 44 7.95 -11.58 -1.00
N TYR A 45 7.33 -11.49 0.17
CA TYR A 45 7.04 -12.61 1.06
C TYR A 45 5.53 -12.85 1.11
N GLN A 46 5.07 -14.02 0.65
CA GLN A 46 3.64 -14.33 0.68
C GLN A 46 3.15 -14.70 2.09
N LYS A 47 4.05 -15.26 2.91
CA LYS A 47 3.89 -15.55 4.35
C LYS A 47 5.22 -15.25 5.02
N VAL A 48 5.21 -15.08 6.36
CA VAL A 48 6.36 -14.63 7.18
C VAL A 48 7.69 -15.33 6.84
N ASP A 49 7.66 -16.57 6.32
CA ASP A 49 8.85 -17.35 5.99
C ASP A 49 8.92 -17.85 4.52
N TYR A 50 8.03 -17.42 3.63
CA TYR A 50 8.04 -17.85 2.22
C TYR A 50 8.35 -16.71 1.26
N VAL A 51 9.60 -16.70 0.77
CA VAL A 51 10.04 -15.85 -0.34
C VAL A 51 9.39 -16.35 -1.62
N PHE A 52 8.54 -15.54 -2.23
CA PHE A 52 7.87 -15.93 -3.48
C PHE A 52 8.81 -15.86 -4.68
N ALA A 53 9.68 -14.87 -4.71
CA ALA A 53 10.60 -14.62 -5.81
C ALA A 53 11.95 -14.10 -5.30
N ALA A 54 13.00 -14.33 -6.09
CA ALA A 54 14.31 -13.71 -5.85
C ALA A 54 14.17 -12.18 -5.79
N SER A 55 15.02 -11.54 -4.98
CA SER A 55 15.04 -10.08 -4.84
C SER A 55 15.14 -9.40 -6.21
N LEU A 56 14.13 -8.61 -6.53
CA LEU A 56 14.06 -7.83 -7.75
C LEU A 56 15.02 -6.64 -7.62
N GLN A 57 16.06 -6.62 -8.44
CA GLN A 57 16.98 -5.49 -8.49
C GLN A 57 16.39 -4.38 -9.36
N VAL A 58 16.21 -3.22 -8.75
CA VAL A 58 15.55 -2.05 -9.33
C VAL A 58 16.54 -0.89 -9.37
N SER A 59 16.65 -0.25 -10.53
CA SER A 59 17.49 0.94 -10.66
C SER A 59 16.93 2.09 -9.82
N SER A 60 17.79 2.80 -9.10
CA SER A 60 17.42 3.98 -8.31
C SER A 60 16.81 5.13 -9.13
N ASN A 61 17.00 5.15 -10.45
CA ASN A 61 16.44 6.13 -11.38
C ASN A 61 15.19 5.64 -12.13
N ILE A 62 14.63 4.48 -11.76
CA ILE A 62 13.45 3.93 -12.42
C ILE A 62 12.28 4.93 -12.33
N GLY A 63 11.49 5.06 -13.39
CA GLY A 63 10.25 5.85 -13.34
C GLY A 63 9.08 5.06 -12.72
N PRO A 64 8.04 5.73 -12.20
CA PRO A 64 6.87 5.05 -11.61
C PRO A 64 6.18 4.08 -12.57
N GLY A 65 6.02 4.48 -13.84
CA GLY A 65 5.42 3.63 -14.88
C GLY A 65 6.26 2.39 -15.19
N GLN A 66 7.59 2.52 -15.19
CA GLN A 66 8.50 1.38 -15.41
C GLN A 66 8.52 0.45 -14.21
N LEU A 67 8.51 0.99 -12.99
CA LEU A 67 8.42 0.20 -11.76
C LEU A 67 7.11 -0.57 -11.71
N ARG A 68 5.98 0.04 -12.10
CA ARG A 68 4.68 -0.64 -12.23
C ARG A 68 4.76 -1.86 -13.16
N VAL A 69 5.28 -1.67 -14.37
CA VAL A 69 5.42 -2.76 -15.36
C VAL A 69 6.31 -3.86 -14.81
N LEU A 70 7.46 -3.50 -14.24
CA LEU A 70 8.41 -4.46 -13.69
C LEU A 70 7.78 -5.29 -12.55
N LEU A 71 7.05 -4.65 -11.64
CA LEU A 71 6.35 -5.33 -10.54
C LEU A 71 5.24 -6.23 -11.06
N GLN A 72 4.45 -5.81 -12.05
CA GLN A 72 3.40 -6.65 -12.64
C GLN A 72 3.97 -7.87 -13.37
N GLU A 73 5.09 -7.73 -14.07
CA GLU A 73 5.73 -8.83 -14.79
C GLU A 73 6.42 -9.83 -13.86
N ARG A 74 7.08 -9.33 -12.80
CA ARG A 74 7.91 -10.15 -11.92
C ARG A 74 7.19 -10.65 -10.68
N LEU A 75 6.14 -9.94 -10.25
CA LEU A 75 5.34 -10.23 -9.07
C LEU A 75 3.84 -10.22 -9.43
N PRO A 76 3.38 -11.13 -10.33
CA PRO A 76 2.00 -11.12 -10.84
C PRO A 76 0.92 -11.32 -9.76
N MET A 77 1.28 -11.89 -8.60
CA MET A 77 0.40 -12.05 -7.45
C MET A 77 0.01 -10.73 -6.77
N LEU A 78 0.72 -9.62 -7.05
CA LEU A 78 0.26 -8.30 -6.62
C LEU A 78 -1.02 -7.87 -7.35
N GLY A 79 -1.41 -8.57 -8.42
CA GLY A 79 -2.64 -8.30 -9.17
C GLY A 79 -2.60 -6.92 -9.83
N ASN A 80 -3.73 -6.22 -9.77
CA ASN A 80 -3.81 -4.88 -10.30
C ASN A 80 -3.16 -3.87 -9.34
N ILE A 81 -2.14 -3.16 -9.82
CA ILE A 81 -1.40 -2.18 -9.05
C ILE A 81 -1.25 -0.84 -9.75
N THR A 82 -1.26 0.21 -8.94
CA THR A 82 -0.81 1.55 -9.32
C THR A 82 0.49 1.86 -8.60
N VAL A 83 1.45 2.47 -9.29
CA VAL A 83 2.70 2.94 -8.67
C VAL A 83 2.82 4.43 -8.90
N GLU A 84 2.99 5.16 -7.80
CA GLU A 84 3.28 6.58 -7.78
C GLU A 84 4.69 6.79 -7.23
N GLY A 85 5.41 7.75 -7.80
CA GLY A 85 6.71 8.18 -7.31
C GLY A 85 6.74 9.69 -7.25
N THR A 86 7.09 10.22 -6.08
CA THR A 86 7.26 11.67 -5.86
C THR A 86 8.69 11.92 -5.44
N MET A 87 9.32 12.98 -5.94
CA MET A 87 10.66 13.31 -5.48
C MET A 87 10.64 13.66 -4.00
N ASN A 88 11.57 13.09 -3.25
CA ASN A 88 11.74 13.40 -1.84
C ASN A 88 12.53 14.71 -1.70
N THR A 89 11.81 15.80 -1.45
CA THR A 89 12.40 17.14 -1.35
C THR A 89 12.94 17.47 0.04
N PHE A 90 12.70 16.61 1.05
CA PHE A 90 13.06 16.87 2.43
C PHE A 90 14.57 17.09 2.62
N CYS A 91 15.42 16.37 1.87
CA CYS A 91 16.87 16.47 1.99
C CYS A 91 17.55 17.48 1.04
N ASN A 92 16.82 18.21 0.18
CA ASN A 92 17.43 18.98 -0.92
C ASN A 92 18.49 18.15 -1.69
N CYS A 93 18.06 16.96 -2.06
CA CYS A 93 18.83 15.85 -2.59
C CYS A 93 18.32 15.51 -3.99
N SER A 94 19.15 14.85 -4.81
CA SER A 94 18.78 14.47 -6.18
C SER A 94 18.48 12.98 -6.29
N ASN A 95 17.53 12.63 -7.16
CA ASN A 95 17.09 11.26 -7.41
C ASN A 95 16.62 10.48 -6.15
N ALA A 96 16.22 11.20 -5.10
CA ALA A 96 15.55 10.64 -3.94
C ALA A 96 14.04 10.62 -4.19
N TRP A 97 13.38 9.51 -3.86
CA TRP A 97 11.98 9.28 -4.20
C TRP A 97 11.20 8.74 -3.01
N THR A 98 9.94 9.12 -2.90
CA THR A 98 8.92 8.45 -2.10
C THR A 98 8.00 7.69 -3.05
N TRP A 99 7.98 6.37 -2.90
CA TRP A 99 7.21 5.44 -3.70
C TRP A 99 5.93 5.04 -2.97
N LYS A 100 4.82 5.00 -3.70
CA LYS A 100 3.56 4.41 -3.25
C LYS A 100 3.12 3.32 -4.22
N ILE A 101 2.89 2.13 -3.72
CA ILE A 101 2.33 1.00 -4.47
C ILE A 101 0.94 0.75 -3.92
N ILE A 102 -0.07 1.00 -4.74
CA ILE A 102 -1.48 0.81 -4.41
C ILE A 102 -1.93 -0.50 -5.04
N VAL A 103 -2.39 -1.42 -4.21
CA VAL A 103 -2.88 -2.74 -4.62
C VAL A 103 -4.39 -2.77 -4.51
N TRP A 104 -5.08 -3.06 -5.62
CA TRP A 104 -6.54 -2.98 -5.72
C TRP A 104 -7.28 -4.28 -5.39
N ASP A 105 -6.62 -5.42 -5.55
CA ASP A 105 -7.24 -6.75 -5.42
C ASP A 105 -6.38 -7.65 -4.52
N ALA A 106 -6.11 -7.24 -3.29
CA ALA A 106 -5.38 -8.06 -2.35
C ALA A 106 -6.24 -9.28 -1.98
N MET A 107 -5.93 -10.45 -2.52
CA MET A 107 -6.51 -11.69 -2.01
C MET A 107 -6.08 -11.86 -0.55
N ASP A 108 -7.04 -12.07 0.37
CA ASP A 108 -7.06 -12.38 1.82
C ASP A 108 -5.82 -12.20 2.72
N THR A 109 -4.60 -12.27 2.20
CA THR A 109 -3.36 -11.86 2.85
C THR A 109 -2.46 -11.16 1.83
N LEU A 110 -2.39 -9.83 1.89
CA LEU A 110 -1.35 -9.09 1.18
C LEU A 110 0.00 -9.53 1.75
N GLY A 111 0.83 -10.19 0.94
CA GLY A 111 2.21 -10.49 1.32
C GLY A 111 3.01 -9.22 1.60
N THR A 112 4.16 -9.37 2.27
CA THR A 112 5.03 -8.26 2.65
C THR A 112 6.09 -8.02 1.59
N LEU A 113 6.18 -6.79 1.07
CA LEU A 113 7.36 -6.35 0.33
C LEU A 113 8.43 -5.86 1.30
N ILE A 114 9.68 -6.22 1.06
CA ILE A 114 10.85 -5.78 1.81
C ILE A 114 11.83 -5.09 0.86
N THR A 115 12.34 -3.94 1.29
CA THR A 115 13.37 -3.16 0.61
C THR A 115 14.77 -3.60 1.04
N ASP A 116 15.71 -3.58 0.09
CA ASP A 116 17.14 -3.75 0.36
C ASP A 116 17.91 -2.61 -0.31
N GLY A 117 18.63 -1.81 0.50
CA GLY A 117 19.43 -0.68 0.04
C GLY A 117 20.92 -0.98 -0.14
N SER A 118 21.35 -2.24 0.03
CA SER A 118 22.77 -2.61 0.07
C SER A 118 23.58 -2.21 -1.18
N SER A 119 22.92 -2.07 -2.32
CA SER A 119 23.52 -1.68 -3.61
C SER A 119 23.25 -0.22 -4.01
N LEU A 120 22.69 0.58 -3.11
CA LEU A 120 22.52 2.02 -3.31
C LEU A 120 23.84 2.76 -3.10
N LEU A 121 24.02 3.85 -3.83
CA LEU A 121 25.21 4.68 -3.81
C LEU A 121 24.83 6.14 -3.54
N GLY A 122 25.67 6.83 -2.77
CA GLY A 122 25.47 8.22 -2.35
C GLY A 122 25.89 8.40 -0.88
N GLU A 123 26.37 9.59 -0.51
CA GLU A 123 26.73 9.88 0.88
C GLU A 123 25.47 9.93 1.75
N GLY A 124 25.46 9.17 2.86
CA GLY A 124 24.27 9.05 3.72
C GLY A 124 23.07 8.37 3.04
N VAL A 125 23.28 7.62 1.95
CA VAL A 125 22.18 6.97 1.23
C VAL A 125 21.47 5.94 2.11
N ASN A 126 20.15 5.97 2.09
CA ASN A 126 19.33 5.01 2.81
C ASN A 126 18.01 4.76 2.08
N ILE A 127 17.42 3.59 2.32
CA ILE A 127 16.06 3.24 1.90
C ILE A 127 15.26 2.83 3.14
N THR A 128 14.06 3.37 3.27
CA THR A 128 13.18 2.99 4.39
C THR A 128 12.62 1.60 4.18
N SER A 129 12.24 0.94 5.29
CA SER A 129 11.34 -0.21 5.22
C SER A 129 10.01 0.20 4.59
N ILE A 130 9.29 -0.80 4.08
CA ILE A 130 7.94 -0.59 3.56
C ILE A 130 6.96 -0.48 4.71
N GLU A 131 6.13 0.56 4.67
CA GLU A 131 5.02 0.80 5.59
C GLU A 131 3.69 0.58 4.87
N ILE A 132 2.78 -0.15 5.51
CA ILE A 132 1.39 -0.28 5.07
C ILE A 132 0.63 0.93 5.62
N THR A 133 0.27 1.87 4.76
CA THR A 133 -0.37 3.15 5.15
C THR A 133 -1.89 3.10 5.07
N SER A 134 -2.45 2.09 4.42
CA SER A 134 -3.86 1.74 4.43
C SER A 134 -3.99 0.23 4.28
N ASP A 135 -4.77 -0.40 5.14
CA ASP A 135 -5.05 -1.84 5.14
C ASP A 135 -6.56 -2.05 4.95
N MET A 136 -6.94 -2.99 4.09
CA MET A 136 -8.33 -3.27 3.68
C MET A 136 -9.24 -3.77 4.82
N SER A 137 -8.70 -3.93 6.03
CA SER A 137 -9.41 -4.50 7.20
C SER A 137 -10.66 -3.72 7.64
N LEU A 138 -10.89 -2.50 7.14
CA LEU A 138 -12.06 -1.68 7.51
C LEU A 138 -13.41 -2.21 6.98
N LEU A 139 -13.42 -3.23 6.12
CA LEU A 139 -14.67 -3.89 5.68
C LEU A 139 -15.06 -5.11 6.52
N GLY A 140 -14.28 -5.48 7.53
CA GLY A 140 -14.61 -6.54 8.48
C GLY A 140 -15.56 -6.06 9.57
N GLY A 141 -16.88 -6.13 9.34
CA GLY A 141 -17.90 -5.86 10.35
C GLY A 141 -19.13 -6.73 10.17
N SER A 142 -19.72 -7.21 11.27
CA SER A 142 -21.07 -7.78 11.25
C SER A 142 -22.09 -6.65 11.47
N PHE A 143 -23.02 -6.52 10.54
CA PHE A 143 -24.16 -5.61 10.70
C PHE A 143 -25.27 -6.38 11.40
N ARG A 144 -25.73 -5.90 12.56
CA ARG A 144 -26.92 -6.43 13.22
C ARG A 144 -28.08 -5.51 12.95
N ILE A 145 -29.14 -6.06 12.35
CA ILE A 145 -30.38 -5.32 12.14
C ILE A 145 -31.10 -5.28 13.49
N LEU A 146 -31.40 -4.07 13.97
CA LEU A 146 -32.26 -3.85 15.12
C LEU A 146 -33.67 -3.61 14.60
N ASP A 147 -34.63 -4.42 15.02
CA ASP A 147 -36.04 -4.12 14.82
C ASP A 147 -36.45 -3.02 15.83
N PRO A 148 -36.80 -1.80 15.38
CA PRO A 148 -37.15 -0.70 16.26
C PRO A 148 -38.49 -0.91 17.00
N SER A 149 -39.34 -1.81 16.52
CA SER A 149 -40.66 -2.08 17.10
C SER A 149 -40.64 -3.14 18.21
N THR A 150 -39.70 -4.09 18.13
CA THR A 150 -39.59 -5.20 19.09
C THR A 150 -38.29 -5.18 19.91
N GLY A 151 -37.31 -4.34 19.53
CA GLY A 151 -35.98 -4.27 20.14
C GLY A 151 -35.12 -5.52 19.88
N GLN A 152 -35.59 -6.46 19.04
CA GLN A 152 -34.85 -7.67 18.72
C GLN A 152 -33.70 -7.38 17.75
N LYS A 153 -32.59 -8.07 17.95
CA LYS A 153 -31.41 -8.05 17.07
C LYS A 153 -31.41 -9.32 16.23
N SER A 154 -31.14 -9.23 14.93
CA SER A 154 -30.85 -10.42 14.11
C SER A 154 -29.64 -11.17 14.70
N GLN A 155 -29.72 -12.50 14.80
CA GLN A 155 -28.56 -13.33 15.17
C GLN A 155 -27.59 -13.45 13.98
N ASP A 156 -26.31 -13.67 14.29
CA ASP A 156 -25.23 -13.87 13.32
C ASP A 156 -25.41 -15.19 12.54
#